data_AF-A0A2V9UID1-F1
#
_entry.id   AF-A0A2V9UID1-F1
#
_cell.length_a   1.000
_cell.length_b   1.000
_cell.length_c   1.000
_cell.angle_alpha   90.00
_cell.angle_beta   90.00
_cell.angle_gamma   90.00
#
_symmetry.space_group_name_H-M   'P 1'
#
loop_
_entity.id
_entity.type
_entity.pdbx_description
1 polymer ?
#
loop_
_entity_poly.entity_id
_entity_poly.type
_entity_poly.pdbx_seq_one_letter_code
_entity_poly.pdbx_strand_id
1 'polypeptide(L)' 'MARGWESKSVEQQQAAANETAGTPKPRLTPEQRAAQSRKEGLKLSRSRIIEQIRAATNARYRESLEQALANLEEQIRRLE' A
#
# COMPACT_ATOMS: atom_id res chain seq x y z
N MET A 1 -12.52 15.32 15.36
CA MET A 1 -12.50 14.47 14.15
C MET A 1 -11.07 14.36 13.59
N ALA A 2 -10.13 13.87 14.41
CA ALA A 2 -8.79 13.53 13.92
C ALA A 2 -8.89 12.13 13.35
N ARG A 3 -8.85 12.03 12.01
CA ARG A 3 -8.98 10.78 11.28
C ARG A 3 -7.74 9.93 11.54
N GLY A 4 -7.82 9.13 12.61
CA GLY A 4 -6.92 8.03 12.87
C GLY A 4 -6.97 7.09 11.69
N TRP A 5 -5.90 7.07 10.92
CA TRP A 5 -5.60 6.07 9.92
C TRP A 5 -5.19 4.79 10.65
N GLU A 6 -6.06 4.29 11.52
CA GLU A 6 -5.93 2.94 12.04
C GLU A 6 -6.23 2.01 10.87
N SER A 7 -5.19 1.30 10.47
CA SER A 7 -5.16 0.17 9.54
C SER A 7 -6.09 -0.96 10.00
N LYS A 8 -7.39 -0.67 10.10
CA LYS A 8 -8.40 -1.60 10.59
C LYS A 8 -8.90 -2.44 9.42
N SER A 9 -8.36 -3.65 9.37
CA SER A 9 -9.05 -4.84 8.88
C SER A 9 -9.33 -4.92 7.38
N VAL A 10 -8.27 -5.09 6.58
CA VAL A 10 -8.38 -5.77 5.27
C VAL A 10 -7.60 -7.08 5.29
N GLU A 11 -7.78 -7.85 6.37
CA GLU A 11 -7.18 -9.20 6.51
C GLU A 11 -8.22 -10.32 6.68
N GLN A 12 -9.52 -10.02 6.62
CA GLN A 12 -10.59 -10.98 6.99
C GLN A 12 -11.52 -11.46 5.88
N GLN A 13 -11.31 -11.11 4.61
CA GLN A 13 -12.20 -11.57 3.54
C GLN A 13 -11.46 -12.32 2.45
N GLN A 14 -11.02 -13.56 2.70
CA GLN A 14 -10.65 -14.48 1.62
C GLN A 14 -10.54 -15.96 2.02
N ALA A 15 -11.25 -16.40 3.08
CA ALA A 15 -11.31 -17.82 3.45
C ALA A 15 -12.23 -18.67 2.55
N ALA A 16 -12.93 -18.10 1.56
CA ALA A 16 -14.05 -18.77 0.88
C ALA A 16 -13.94 -18.92 -0.66
N ALA A 17 -12.75 -18.83 -1.26
CA ALA A 17 -12.60 -18.91 -2.73
C ALA A 17 -11.72 -20.10 -3.17
N ASN A 18 -11.97 -21.29 -2.61
CA ASN A 18 -11.17 -22.49 -2.90
C ASN A 18 -11.95 -23.59 -3.62
N GLU A 19 -12.93 -23.23 -4.43
CA GLU A 19 -13.62 -24.17 -5.33
C GLU A 19 -13.78 -23.50 -6.69
N THR A 20 -12.91 -23.85 -7.64
CA THR A 20 -13.24 -24.17 -9.05
C THR A 20 -11.97 -24.20 -9.90
N ALA A 21 -11.61 -25.43 -10.29
CA ALA A 21 -11.01 -25.90 -11.54
C ALA A 21 -10.11 -24.99 -12.40
N GLY A 22 -8.96 -25.56 -12.78
CA GLY A 22 -8.33 -25.31 -14.08
C GLY A 22 -6.97 -24.60 -14.02
N THR A 23 -5.91 -25.35 -14.26
CA THR A 23 -4.48 -24.96 -14.33
C THR A 23 -3.85 -24.51 -13.00
N PRO A 24 -2.82 -25.21 -12.48
CA PRO A 24 -2.05 -24.71 -11.35
C PRO A 24 -1.15 -23.57 -11.86
N LYS A 25 -1.70 -22.37 -12.02
CA LYS A 25 -0.90 -21.17 -11.78
C LYS A 25 -0.28 -21.38 -10.40
N PRO A 26 1.04 -21.19 -10.20
CA PRO A 26 1.63 -21.34 -8.87
C PRO A 26 0.81 -20.46 -7.95
N ARG A 27 0.03 -21.10 -7.07
CA ARG A 27 -0.81 -20.43 -6.10
C ARG A 27 0.18 -19.66 -5.26
N LEU A 28 0.21 -18.32 -5.44
CA LEU A 28 1.07 -17.46 -4.66
C LEU A 28 0.87 -17.86 -3.20
N THR A 29 1.96 -18.26 -2.54
CA THR A 29 1.87 -18.70 -1.16
C THR A 29 1.28 -17.55 -0.32
N PRO A 30 0.63 -17.82 0.82
CA PRO A 30 0.10 -16.76 1.68
C PRO A 30 1.09 -15.63 1.92
N GLU A 31 2.38 -15.95 2.04
CA GLU A 31 3.50 -15.02 2.20
C GLU A 31 3.73 -14.17 0.96
N GLN A 32 3.69 -14.77 -0.24
CA GLN A 32 3.82 -14.04 -1.51
C GLN A 32 2.63 -13.10 -1.74
N ARG A 33 1.41 -13.51 -1.37
CA ARG A 33 0.23 -12.63 -1.42
C ARG A 33 0.33 -11.48 -0.42
N ALA A 34 0.77 -11.74 0.81
CA ALA A 34 0.96 -10.69 1.80
C ALA A 34 2.02 -9.67 1.35
N ALA A 35 3.13 -10.14 0.77
CA ALA A 35 4.16 -9.26 0.21
C ALA A 35 3.61 -8.38 -0.94
N GLN A 36 2.83 -8.97 -1.84
CA GLN A 36 2.18 -8.25 -2.94
C GLN A 36 1.18 -7.19 -2.44
N SER A 37 0.30 -7.56 -1.51
CA SER A 37 -0.67 -6.62 -0.92
C SER A 37 0.01 -5.47 -0.19
N ARG A 38 1.11 -5.73 0.54
CA ARG A 38 1.92 -4.69 1.18
C ARG A 38 2.50 -3.73 0.14
N LYS A 39 3.07 -4.26 -0.94
CA LYS A 39 3.62 -3.46 -2.05
C LYS A 39 2.55 -2.59 -2.71
N GLU A 40 1.37 -3.15 -2.97
CA GLU A 40 0.24 -2.40 -3.53
C GLU A 40 -0.24 -1.29 -2.59
N GLY A 41 -0.33 -1.56 -1.28
CA GLY A 41 -0.67 -0.57 -0.26
C GLY A 41 0.32 0.59 -0.19
N LEU A 42 1.62 0.30 -0.30
CA LEU A 42 2.67 1.32 -0.36
C LEU A 42 2.59 2.15 -1.64
N LYS A 43 2.36 1.52 -2.79
CA LYS A 43 2.16 2.24 -4.08
C LYS A 43 0.95 3.17 -4.03
N LEU A 44 -0.17 2.73 -3.43
CA LEU A 44 -1.35 3.56 -3.26
C LEU A 44 -1.07 4.76 -2.36
N SER A 45 -0.36 4.55 -1.26
CA SER A 45 0.06 5.61 -0.34
C SER A 45 0.97 6.62 -1.04
N ARG A 46 1.95 6.15 -1.83
CA ARG A 46 2.82 6.99 -2.65
C ARG A 46 2.03 7.91 -3.57
N SER A 47 1.08 7.36 -4.34
CA SER A 47 0.24 8.15 -5.25
C SER A 47 -0.56 9.22 -4.50
N ARG A 48 -1.12 8.89 -3.32
CA ARG A 48 -1.85 9.87 -2.49
C ARG A 48 -0.96 11.01 -2.02
N ILE A 49 0.26 10.73 -1.57
CA ILE A 49 1.22 11.76 -1.13
C ILE A 49 1.60 12.68 -2.31
N ILE A 50 1.80 12.13 -3.50
CA ILE A 50 2.08 12.94 -4.70
C ILE A 50 0.93 13.91 -5.00
N GLU A 51 -0.32 13.44 -4.93
CA GLU A 51 -1.49 14.31 -5.11
C GLU A 51 -1.58 15.37 -4.01
N GLN A 52 -1.25 15.04 -2.77
CA GLN A 52 -1.21 16.02 -1.67
C GLN A 52 -0.11 17.07 -1.88
N ILE A 53 1.07 16.69 -2.37
CA ILE A 53 2.15 17.63 -2.72
C ILE A 53 1.69 18.59 -3.80
N ARG A 54 1.00 18.08 -4.84
CA ARG A 54 0.45 18.90 -5.93
C ARG A 54 -0.59 19.91 -5.43
N ALA A 55 -1.42 19.51 -4.48
CA ALA A 55 -2.45 20.37 -3.90
C ALA A 55 -1.92 21.30 -2.77
N ALA A 56 -0.75 21.01 -2.20
CA ALA A 56 -0.20 21.75 -1.07
C ALA A 56 0.34 23.12 -1.50
N THR A 57 -0.20 24.18 -0.91
CA THR A 57 0.26 25.57 -1.10
C THR A 57 1.25 26.02 -0.03
N ASN A 58 1.28 25.37 1.13
CA ASN A 58 2.18 25.67 2.23
C ASN A 58 3.52 24.95 2.06
N ALA A 59 4.62 25.71 1.95
CA ALA A 59 5.96 25.17 1.71
C ALA A 59 6.45 24.20 2.79
N ARG A 60 6.21 24.51 4.08
CA ARG A 60 6.62 23.65 5.19
C ARG A 60 5.84 22.32 5.20
N TYR A 61 4.56 22.38 4.89
CA TYR A 61 3.73 21.17 4.78
C TYR A 61 4.18 20.33 3.58
N ARG A 62 4.47 20.97 2.45
CA ARG A 62 5.01 20.29 1.27
C ARG A 62 6.33 19.57 1.55
N GLU A 63 7.27 20.20 2.26
CA GLU A 63 8.53 19.57 2.65
C GLU A 63 8.29 18.29 3.49
N SER A 64 7.34 18.34 4.43
CA SER A 64 6.98 17.15 5.23
C SER A 64 6.39 16.02 4.38
N LEU A 65 5.62 16.34 3.34
CA LEU A 65 5.08 15.36 2.40
C LEU A 65 6.17 14.78 1.50
N GLU A 66 7.14 15.59 1.07
CA GLU A 66 8.29 15.13 0.28
C GLU A 66 9.18 14.16 1.08
N GLN A 67 9.40 14.42 2.38
CA GLN A 67 10.08 13.49 3.27
C GLN A 67 9.29 12.18 3.46
N ALA A 68 7.97 12.27 3.60
CA ALA A 68 7.11 11.09 3.67
C ALA A 68 7.15 10.28 2.37
N LEU A 69 7.17 10.95 1.21
CA LEU A 69 7.30 10.34 -0.10
C LEU A 69 8.60 9.55 -0.23
N ALA A 70 9.73 10.15 0.14
CA ALA A 70 11.04 9.49 0.08
C ALA A 70 11.09 8.21 0.95
N ASN A 71 10.48 8.24 2.14
CA ASN A 71 10.38 7.06 3.00
C ASN A 71 9.51 5.95 2.40
N LEU A 72 8.41 6.30 1.72
CA LEU A 72 7.56 5.33 1.03
C LEU A 72 8.27 4.71 -0.17
N GLU A 73 9.00 5.51 -0.95
CA GLU A 73 9.78 5.01 -2.08
C GLU A 73 10.90 4.06 -1.64
N GLU A 74 11.57 4.36 -0.54
CA GLU A 74 12.57 3.47 0.05
C GLU A 74 11.96 2.13 0.50
N GLN A 75 10.79 2.15 1.13
CA GLN A 75 10.09 0.92 1.50
C GLN A 75 9.68 0.09 0.28
N ILE A 76 9.23 0.75 -0.80
CA ILE A 76 8.88 0.06 -2.05
C ILE A 76 10.12 -0.59 -2.66
N ARG A 77 11.26 0.12 -2.72
CA ARG A 77 12.52 -0.43 -3.25
C ARG A 77 13.01 -1.65 -2.49
N ARG A 78 12.79 -1.72 -1.18
CA ARG A 78 13.16 -2.90 -0.36
C ARG A 78 12.28 -4.13 -0.59
N LEU A 79 11.10 -3.93 -1.20
CA LEU A 79 10.15 -4.99 -1.56
C LEU A 79 10.19 -5.32 -3.06
N GLU A 80 11.06 -4.65 -3.82
CA GLU A 80 11.38 -4.96 -5.22
C GLU A 80 12.63 -5.83 -5.31
#